data_AF-A0A368MCB6-F1
#
_entry.id   AF-A0A368MCB6-F1
#
_cell.length_a   1.000
_cell.length_b   1.000
_cell.length_c   1.000
_cell.angle_alpha   90.00
_cell.angle_beta   90.00
_cell.angle_gamma   90.00
#
_symmetry.space_group_name_H-M   'P 1'
#
loop_
_entity.id
_entity.type
_entity.pdbx_description
1 polymer ?
#
loop_
_entity_poly.entity_id
_entity_poly.type
_entity_poly.pdbx_seq_one_letter_code
_entity_poly.pdbx_strand_id
1 'polypeptide(L)'
;MRLKKELHYQISQNSNYEDLLVGEYKYVENGVVKANTLSNFDNPIIAGYDHKISGGVFVHFSPNNCLDSSESQEIKVELFIEDPSDENIEGLLILRYVVENGIEKLQTCIYDYTTLSDDVNDRIIIPDGYYVFEKQ
;
A
#
# COMPACT_ATOMS: atom_id res chain seq x y z
N MET A 1 4.49 -6.62 5.23
CA MET A 1 3.03 -6.57 4.96
C MET A 1 2.57 -7.91 4.41
N ARG A 2 1.26 -8.14 4.35
CA ARG A 2 0.62 -9.26 3.64
C ARG A 2 -0.38 -8.66 2.66
N LEU A 3 -0.43 -9.20 1.44
CA LEU A 3 -1.34 -8.77 0.38
C LEU A 3 -2.14 -9.98 -0.14
N LYS A 4 -3.39 -9.77 -0.53
CA LYS A 4 -4.27 -10.74 -1.21
C LYS A 4 -5.08 -10.02 -2.28
N LYS A 5 -5.61 -10.79 -3.24
CA LYS A 5 -6.57 -10.29 -4.22
C LYS A 5 -7.97 -10.48 -3.69
N GLU A 6 -8.83 -9.49 -3.90
CA GLU A 6 -10.27 -9.61 -3.76
C GLU A 6 -10.90 -9.31 -5.12
N LEU A 7 -11.71 -10.25 -5.61
CA LEU A 7 -12.23 -10.21 -6.97
C LEU A 7 -13.69 -9.78 -6.95
N HIS A 8 -14.09 -9.02 -7.98
CA HIS A 8 -15.45 -8.51 -8.11
C HIS A 8 -15.95 -7.79 -6.84
N TYR A 9 -15.11 -6.93 -6.28
CA TYR A 9 -15.53 -6.01 -5.22
C TYR A 9 -16.45 -4.93 -5.79
N GLN A 10 -17.42 -4.48 -5.00
CA GLN A 10 -18.37 -3.45 -5.39
C GLN A 10 -18.51 -2.43 -4.25
N ILE A 11 -18.13 -1.18 -4.50
CA ILE A 11 -18.19 -0.08 -3.50
C ILE A 11 -19.64 0.18 -3.08
N SER A 12 -20.59 0.12 -4.03
CA SER A 12 -22.01 0.32 -3.74
C SER A 12 -22.86 -0.45 -4.73
N GLN A 13 -24.13 -0.70 -4.42
CA GLN A 13 -25.05 -1.51 -5.26
C GLN A 13 -25.13 -1.05 -6.73
N ASN A 14 -24.81 0.22 -7.02
CA ASN A 14 -24.87 0.81 -8.35
C ASN A 14 -23.48 1.05 -8.98
N SER A 15 -22.38 0.65 -8.34
CA SER A 15 -21.03 0.77 -8.93
C SER A 15 -20.69 -0.45 -9.79
N ASN A 16 -19.70 -0.31 -10.67
CA ASN A 16 -19.13 -1.46 -11.36
C ASN A 16 -18.36 -2.34 -10.36
N TYR A 17 -18.16 -3.60 -10.77
CA TYR A 17 -17.24 -4.49 -10.09
C TYR A 17 -15.79 -4.13 -10.43
N GLU A 18 -14.91 -4.23 -9.46
CA GLU A 18 -13.48 -4.07 -9.60
C GLU A 18 -12.72 -5.17 -8.86
N ASP A 19 -11.54 -5.51 -9.35
CA ASP A 19 -10.61 -6.38 -8.65
C ASP A 19 -9.65 -5.51 -7.85
N LEU A 20 -9.48 -5.82 -6.57
CA LEU A 20 -8.61 -5.08 -5.67
C LEU A 20 -7.43 -5.93 -5.22
N LEU A 21 -6.28 -5.28 -5.06
CA LEU A 21 -5.19 -5.78 -4.26
C LEU A 21 -5.31 -5.12 -2.88
N VAL A 22 -5.52 -5.96 -1.87
CA VAL A 22 -5.77 -5.50 -0.49
C VAL A 22 -4.78 -6.15 0.47
N GLY A 23 -4.62 -5.57 1.65
CA GLY A 23 -3.77 -6.17 2.66
C GLY A 23 -3.59 -5.37 3.93
N GLU A 24 -2.61 -5.82 4.71
CA GLU A 24 -2.34 -5.34 6.05
C GLU A 24 -0.84 -5.30 6.31
N TYR A 25 -0.41 -4.46 7.25
CA TYR A 25 1.01 -4.26 7.50
C TYR A 25 1.37 -4.27 8.99
N LYS A 26 2.67 -4.43 9.21
CA LYS A 26 3.31 -4.22 10.50
C LYS A 26 4.53 -3.36 10.25
N TYR A 27 4.60 -2.22 10.91
CA TYR A 27 5.74 -1.33 10.88
C TYR A 27 6.49 -1.42 12.21
N VAL A 28 7.79 -1.67 12.11
CA VAL A 28 8.69 -1.82 13.26
C VAL A 28 9.87 -0.88 13.04
N GLU A 29 10.10 -0.02 14.01
CA GLU A 29 11.21 0.93 14.00
C GLU A 29 12.07 0.67 15.25
N ASN A 30 13.36 0.41 15.07
CA ASN A 30 14.30 0.14 16.16
C ASN A 30 13.84 -0.97 17.13
N GLY A 31 13.18 -2.01 16.59
CA GLY A 31 12.63 -3.13 17.38
C GLY A 31 11.31 -2.84 18.09
N VAL A 32 10.79 -1.61 18.00
CA VAL A 32 9.50 -1.21 18.57
C VAL A 32 8.41 -1.28 17.50
N VAL A 33 7.32 -1.97 17.79
CA VAL A 33 6.15 -2.00 16.91
C VAL A 33 5.45 -0.65 16.96
N LYS A 34 5.38 0.02 15.82
CA LYS A 34 4.74 1.34 15.66
C LYS A 34 3.31 1.21 15.15
N ALA A 35 3.09 0.27 14.23
CA ALA A 35 1.78 -0.10 13.72
C ALA A 35 1.73 -1.61 13.48
N ASN A 36 0.57 -2.23 13.73
CA ASN A 36 0.35 -3.65 13.44
C ASN A 36 -1.12 -3.93 13.16
N THR A 37 -1.46 -4.11 11.90
CA THR A 37 -2.82 -4.37 11.42
C THR A 37 -2.98 -5.81 10.93
N LEU A 38 -1.96 -6.66 11.09
CA LEU A 38 -1.95 -8.03 10.54
C LEU A 38 -3.08 -8.93 11.05
N SER A 39 -3.68 -8.63 12.22
CA SER A 39 -4.86 -9.34 12.72
C SER A 39 -6.09 -9.18 11.82
N ASN A 40 -6.14 -8.14 11.00
CA ASN A 40 -7.25 -7.82 10.11
C ASN A 40 -7.19 -8.58 8.78
N PHE A 41 -6.05 -9.17 8.44
CA PHE A 41 -5.81 -9.72 7.10
C PHE A 41 -6.78 -10.86 6.74
N ASP A 42 -7.03 -11.73 7.72
CA ASP A 42 -7.90 -12.89 7.61
C ASP A 42 -9.26 -12.66 8.31
N ASN A 43 -9.59 -11.41 8.68
CA ASN A 43 -10.86 -11.06 9.32
C ASN A 43 -11.98 -10.98 8.26
N PRO A 44 -13.04 -11.82 8.34
CA PRO A 44 -14.07 -11.88 7.30
C PRO A 44 -15.00 -10.65 7.25
N ILE A 45 -14.93 -9.76 8.24
CA ILE A 45 -15.74 -8.53 8.27
C ILE A 45 -15.06 -7.40 7.50
N ILE A 46 -13.74 -7.49 7.25
CA ILE A 46 -12.95 -6.47 6.55
C ILE A 46 -12.82 -6.87 5.09
N ALA A 47 -13.18 -5.97 4.18
CA ALA A 47 -13.16 -6.22 2.73
C ALA A 47 -12.91 -4.94 1.92
N GLY A 48 -12.33 -5.10 0.73
CA GLY A 48 -12.08 -4.03 -0.22
C GLY A 48 -11.28 -2.88 0.38
N TYR A 49 -11.85 -1.67 0.31
CA TYR A 49 -11.20 -0.45 0.81
C TYR A 49 -11.13 -0.36 2.34
N ASP A 50 -11.82 -1.22 3.10
CA ASP A 50 -11.71 -1.24 4.57
C ASP A 50 -10.38 -1.84 5.06
N HIS A 51 -9.60 -2.45 4.16
CA HIS A 51 -8.24 -2.90 4.44
C HIS A 51 -7.28 -1.72 4.52
N LYS A 52 -6.29 -1.79 5.42
CA LYS A 52 -5.30 -0.70 5.59
C LYS A 52 -4.30 -0.57 4.45
N ILE A 53 -4.31 -1.52 3.52
CA ILE A 53 -3.75 -1.36 2.19
C ILE A 53 -4.83 -1.78 1.20
N SER A 54 -5.16 -0.95 0.23
CA SER A 54 -6.22 -1.23 -0.74
C SER A 54 -6.04 -0.46 -2.05
N GLY A 55 -6.73 -0.89 -3.12
CA GLY A 55 -6.65 -0.28 -4.43
C GLY A 55 -6.13 -1.24 -5.50
N GLY A 56 -5.49 -0.70 -6.54
CA GLY A 56 -4.97 -1.52 -7.64
C GLY A 56 -4.78 -0.77 -8.95
N VAL A 57 -4.47 0.53 -8.89
CA VAL A 57 -4.37 1.36 -10.10
C VAL A 57 -3.04 1.11 -10.79
N PHE A 58 -3.07 0.90 -12.11
CA PHE A 58 -1.83 0.78 -12.89
C PHE A 58 -1.23 2.15 -13.17
N VAL A 59 0.05 2.31 -12.84
CA VAL A 59 0.80 3.54 -13.04
C VAL A 59 2.16 3.25 -13.69
N HIS A 60 2.74 4.26 -14.34
CA HIS A 60 4.07 4.20 -14.94
C HIS A 60 5.08 5.15 -14.28
N PHE A 61 4.60 6.02 -13.39
CA PHE A 61 5.45 7.00 -12.70
C PHE A 61 5.91 6.47 -11.33
N SER A 62 6.90 7.15 -10.76
CA SER A 62 7.23 7.10 -9.33
C SER A 62 7.39 8.54 -8.83
N PRO A 63 7.03 8.83 -7.58
CA PRO A 63 7.16 10.15 -7.00
C PRO A 63 8.64 10.51 -6.74
N ASN A 64 8.95 11.80 -6.62
CA ASN A 64 10.34 12.29 -6.57
C ASN A 64 11.14 11.83 -5.33
N ASN A 65 10.46 11.54 -4.23
CA ASN A 65 11.05 10.97 -3.01
C ASN A 65 11.47 9.50 -3.19
N CYS A 66 11.19 8.94 -4.37
CA CYS A 66 11.54 7.59 -4.77
C CYS A 66 12.38 7.64 -6.06
N LEU A 67 13.71 7.49 -5.91
CA LEU A 67 14.69 6.97 -6.91
C LEU A 67 14.16 5.84 -7.82
N ASP A 68 13.51 6.25 -8.89
CA ASP A 68 12.94 5.32 -9.85
C ASP A 68 13.99 4.79 -10.81
N SER A 69 14.28 3.49 -10.71
CA SER A 69 15.16 2.79 -11.66
C SER A 69 14.38 2.01 -12.71
N SER A 70 13.06 2.23 -12.84
CA SER A 70 12.22 1.53 -13.81
C SER A 70 12.34 2.09 -15.22
N GLU A 71 12.14 1.25 -16.21
CA GLU A 71 11.92 1.70 -17.59
C GLU A 71 10.61 2.49 -17.69
N SER A 72 10.52 3.45 -18.61
CA SER A 72 9.36 4.36 -18.71
C SER A 72 8.02 3.68 -19.02
N GLN A 73 8.06 2.44 -19.53
CA GLN A 73 6.88 1.63 -19.86
C GLN A 73 6.58 0.56 -18.80
N GLU A 74 7.39 0.46 -17.75
CA GLU A 74 7.18 -0.54 -16.70
C GLU A 74 5.87 -0.26 -15.97
N ILE A 75 5.03 -1.29 -15.81
CA ILE A 75 3.76 -1.19 -15.09
C ILE A 75 4.03 -1.39 -13.60
N LYS A 76 3.55 -0.44 -12.80
CA LYS A 76 3.52 -0.49 -11.34
C LYS A 76 2.08 -0.51 -10.87
N VAL A 77 1.86 -0.92 -9.63
CA VAL A 77 0.53 -0.92 -8.99
C VAL A 77 0.55 0.08 -7.84
N GLU A 78 -0.25 1.13 -7.94
CA GLU A 78 -0.49 2.08 -6.86
C GLU A 78 -1.64 1.61 -5.98
N LEU A 79 -1.39 1.64 -4.67
CA LEU A 79 -2.32 1.33 -3.60
C LEU A 79 -2.34 2.49 -2.61
N PHE A 80 -3.46 2.64 -1.91
CA PHE A 80 -3.52 3.42 -0.68
C PHE A 80 -2.95 2.60 0.47
N ILE A 81 -2.36 3.29 1.44
CA ILE A 81 -1.97 2.74 2.74
C ILE A 81 -2.42 3.70 3.83
N GLU A 82 -3.27 3.24 4.75
CA GLU A 82 -3.84 4.09 5.79
C GLU A 82 -3.10 3.93 7.12
N ASP A 83 -3.06 5.00 7.90
CA ASP A 83 -2.64 4.92 9.29
C ASP A 83 -3.69 4.16 10.12
N PRO A 84 -3.31 3.22 11.00
CA PRO A 84 -4.28 2.53 11.84
C PRO A 84 -4.87 3.41 12.94
N SER A 85 -4.24 4.55 13.25
CA SER A 85 -4.69 5.45 14.32
C SER A 85 -5.70 6.50 13.85
N ASP A 86 -5.71 6.83 12.56
CA ASP A 86 -6.63 7.81 11.97
C ASP A 86 -6.89 7.47 10.50
N GLU A 87 -8.17 7.34 10.12
CA GLU A 87 -8.61 7.06 8.75
C GLU A 87 -8.41 8.25 7.78
N ASN A 88 -8.18 9.45 8.30
CA ASN A 88 -7.91 10.63 7.47
C ASN A 88 -6.41 10.78 7.15
N ILE A 89 -5.56 9.94 7.72
CA ILE A 89 -4.12 9.90 7.46
C ILE A 89 -3.82 8.73 6.53
N GLU A 90 -3.35 9.06 5.33
CA GLU A 90 -3.10 8.09 4.28
C GLU A 90 -1.78 8.38 3.55
N GLY A 91 -1.24 7.32 2.96
CA GLY A 91 -0.11 7.35 2.06
C GLY A 91 -0.41 6.61 0.78
N LEU A 92 0.50 6.74 -0.17
CA LEU A 92 0.52 5.95 -1.38
C LEU A 92 1.66 4.93 -1.30
N LEU A 93 1.34 3.73 -1.76
CA LEU A 93 2.22 2.58 -1.83
C LEU A 93 2.27 2.13 -3.28
N ILE A 94 3.42 2.34 -3.93
CA ILE A 94 3.65 1.93 -5.31
C ILE A 94 4.44 0.63 -5.31
N LEU A 95 3.83 -0.44 -5.81
CA LEU A 95 4.43 -1.75 -5.98
C LEU A 95 5.08 -1.88 -7.34
N ARG A 96 6.29 -2.42 -7.34
CA ARG A 96 7.05 -2.75 -8.53
C ARG A 96 7.57 -4.17 -8.44
N TYR A 97 7.25 -4.98 -9.44
CA TYR A 97 7.79 -6.34 -9.56
C TYR A 97 9.12 -6.29 -10.31
N VAL A 98 10.17 -6.87 -9.72
CA VAL A 98 11.50 -6.94 -10.35
C VAL A 98 12.08 -8.33 -10.23
N VAL A 99 12.91 -8.71 -11.22
CA VAL A 99 13.69 -9.95 -11.19
C VAL A 99 15.17 -9.59 -11.19
N GLU A 100 15.85 -9.83 -10.07
CA GLU A 100 17.28 -9.55 -9.92
C GLU A 100 18.02 -10.86 -9.70
N ASN A 101 18.95 -11.21 -10.60
CA ASN A 101 19.71 -12.46 -10.57
C ASN A 101 18.81 -13.72 -10.50
N GLY A 102 17.64 -13.69 -11.16
CA GLY A 102 16.66 -14.79 -11.14
C GLY A 102 15.83 -14.88 -9.86
N ILE A 103 15.97 -13.93 -8.94
CA ILE A 103 15.15 -13.84 -7.72
C ILE A 103 14.06 -12.81 -7.95
N GLU A 104 12.81 -13.25 -7.87
CA GLU A 104 11.64 -12.37 -7.88
C GLU A 104 11.59 -11.55 -6.60
N LYS A 105 11.44 -10.23 -6.75
CA LYS A 105 11.29 -9.29 -5.64
C LYS A 105 10.11 -8.37 -5.90
N LEU A 106 9.50 -7.92 -4.81
CA LEU A 106 8.53 -6.84 -4.84
C LEU A 106 9.17 -5.64 -4.14
N GLN A 107 9.48 -4.62 -4.92
CA GLN A 107 9.95 -3.34 -4.42
C GLN A 107 8.74 -2.45 -4.14
N THR A 108 8.86 -1.56 -3.16
CA THR A 108 7.85 -0.54 -2.93
C THR A 108 8.44 0.82 -2.62
N CYS A 109 7.78 1.83 -3.14
CA CYS A 109 7.89 3.21 -2.69
C CYS A 109 6.67 3.53 -1.83
N ILE A 110 6.88 4.00 -0.61
CA ILE A 110 5.82 4.50 0.26
C ILE A 110 6.05 5.98 0.48
N TYR A 111 4.98 6.76 0.44
CA TYR A 111 5.04 8.17 0.79
C TYR A 111 3.72 8.70 1.33
N ASP A 112 3.82 9.74 2.16
CA ASP A 112 2.64 10.43 2.65
C ASP A 112 1.83 11.05 1.50
N TYR A 113 0.52 10.89 1.59
CA TYR A 113 -0.46 11.46 0.69
C TYR A 113 -1.67 11.97 1.49
N THR A 114 -1.42 12.45 2.72
CA THR A 114 -2.50 12.87 3.61
C THR A 114 -3.16 14.13 3.05
N THR A 115 -4.41 14.00 2.60
CA THR A 115 -5.20 15.10 2.03
C THR A 115 -6.46 15.43 2.81
N LEU A 116 -6.89 14.53 3.70
CA LEU A 116 -8.16 14.64 4.44
C LEU A 116 -7.98 15.14 5.88
N SER A 117 -6.78 15.13 6.45
CA SER A 117 -6.54 15.67 7.80
C SER A 117 -6.61 17.21 7.84
N ASP A 118 -7.21 17.73 8.91
CA ASP A 118 -7.24 19.16 9.22
C ASP A 118 -5.90 19.67 9.82
N ASP A 119 -5.03 18.79 10.32
CA ASP A 119 -3.69 19.15 10.81
C ASP A 119 -2.65 18.99 9.71
N VAL A 120 -2.02 20.10 9.34
CA VAL A 120 -0.96 20.15 8.32
C VAL A 120 0.28 19.32 8.66
N ASN A 121 0.43 18.90 9.91
CA ASN A 121 1.54 18.09 10.39
C ASN A 121 1.24 16.59 10.42
N ASP A 122 -0.01 16.19 10.21
CA ASP A 122 -0.39 14.78 10.23
C ASP A 122 0.20 14.06 9.02
N ARG A 123 0.88 12.96 9.30
CA ARG A 123 1.57 12.14 8.30
C ARG A 123 1.42 10.69 8.67
N ILE A 124 1.42 9.83 7.67
CA ILE A 124 1.47 8.38 7.90
C ILE A 124 2.69 8.00 8.75
N ILE A 125 2.50 7.06 9.69
CA ILE A 125 3.57 6.59 10.58
C ILE A 125 4.78 5.97 9.88
N ILE A 126 4.64 5.57 8.61
CA ILE A 126 5.69 4.98 7.79
C ILE A 126 6.43 6.12 7.07
N PRO A 127 7.74 6.30 7.29
CA PRO A 127 8.50 7.33 6.59
C PRO A 127 8.49 7.14 5.08
N ASP A 128 8.51 8.26 4.36
CA ASP A 128 8.72 8.27 2.92
C ASP A 128 10.01 7.51 2.54
N GLY A 129 9.92 6.68 1.50
CA GLY A 129 11.09 6.08 0.88
C GLY A 129 10.87 4.70 0.29
N TYR A 130 12.00 4.03 0.04
CA TYR A 130 12.03 2.70 -0.53
C TYR A 130 12.10 1.59 0.50
N TYR A 131 11.31 0.55 0.24
CA TYR A 131 11.32 -0.68 0.99
C TYR A 131 11.36 -1.86 0.00
N VAL A 132 12.02 -2.94 0.42
CA VAL A 132 12.05 -4.20 -0.33
C VAL A 132 11.28 -5.23 0.47
N PHE A 133 10.33 -5.91 -0.18
CA PHE A 133 9.65 -7.02 0.45
C PHE A 133 10.47 -8.30 0.30
N GLU A 134 10.73 -8.92 1.43
CA GLU A 134 11.17 -10.31 1.47
C GLU A 134 9.94 -11.20 1.54
N LYS A 135 9.84 -12.14 0.60
CA LYS A 135 8.81 -13.18 0.62
C LYS A 135 9.04 -14.06 1.85
N GLN A 136 8.06 -14.08 2.75
CA GLN A 136 8.03 -15.01 3.88
C GLN A 136 7.40 -16.34 3.47
#